data_AF-A0A7J7ZH66-F1
#
_entry.id   AF-A0A7J7ZH66-F1
#
_cell.length_a   1.000
_cell.length_b   1.000
_cell.length_c   1.000
_cell.angle_alpha   90.00
_cell.angle_beta   90.00
_cell.angle_gamma   90.00
#
_symmetry.space_group_name_H-M   'P 1'
#
loop_
_entity.id
_entity.type
_entity.pdbx_description
1 polymer ?
#
loop_
_entity_poly.entity_id
_entity_poly.type
_entity_poly.pdbx_seq_one_letter_code
_entity_poly.pdbx_strand_id
1 'polypeptide(L)' 'MPTRSGPASTSETRKILVHCAVGVSRSATLVLAYLMLYHHLTLVEAIKKVKDHRGIIPNRGFLRQLLALDRRLRQGLEA' A
#
# COMPACT_ATOMS: atom_id res chain seq x y z
N MET A 1 20.64 18.67 18.35
CA MET A 1 21.25 17.53 17.66
C MET A 1 21.44 16.40 18.65
N PRO A 2 20.71 15.28 18.58
CA PRO A 2 21.07 14.10 19.35
C PRO A 2 22.03 13.24 18.52
N THR A 3 23.27 13.16 18.97
CA THR A 3 24.26 12.18 18.52
C THR A 3 24.07 10.89 19.30
N ARG A 4 23.93 9.75 18.61
CA ARG A 4 24.17 8.45 19.24
C ARG A 4 24.80 7.48 18.24
N SER A 5 26.11 7.37 18.36
CA SER A 5 26.96 6.32 17.81
C SER A 5 26.91 5.08 18.70
N GLY A 6 26.59 3.92 18.12
CA GLY A 6 26.72 2.59 18.72
C GLY A 6 26.33 1.51 17.69
N PRO A 7 27.03 0.36 17.61
CA PRO A 7 26.90 -0.56 16.49
C PRO A 7 25.67 -1.45 16.68
N ALA A 8 24.73 -1.40 15.73
CA ALA A 8 23.63 -2.35 15.64
C ALA A 8 23.68 -3.03 14.26
N SER A 9 24.46 -4.10 14.15
CA SER A 9 24.36 -5.07 13.05
C SER A 9 23.15 -6.00 13.27
N THR A 10 21.98 -5.41 13.55
CA THR A 10 20.69 -6.10 13.60
C THR A 10 19.95 -5.68 12.34
N SER A 11 19.43 -6.63 11.56
CA SER A 11 18.60 -6.37 10.37
C SER A 11 17.67 -5.18 10.63
N GLU A 12 17.90 -4.06 9.98
CA GLU A 12 17.17 -2.82 10.27
C GLU A 12 15.68 -3.03 9.97
N THR A 13 14.86 -3.19 11.02
CA THR A 13 13.40 -3.20 10.89
C THR A 13 12.94 -1.80 10.54
N ARG A 14 12.80 -1.52 9.25
CA ARG A 14 12.29 -0.23 8.76
C ARG A 14 10.77 -0.20 8.92
N LYS A 15 10.28 0.77 9.70
CA LYS A 15 8.84 0.99 9.95
C LYS A 15 8.39 2.29 9.27
N ILE A 16 7.27 2.24 8.56
CA ILE A 16 6.72 3.38 7.81
C ILE A 16 5.26 3.60 8.23
N LEU A 17 4.89 4.87 8.47
CA LEU A 17 3.51 5.29 8.70
C LEU A 17 2.95 5.97 7.45
N VAL A 18 1.86 5.44 6.89
CA VAL A 18 1.11 6.08 5.80
C VAL A 18 -0.22 6.57 6.37
N HIS A 19 -0.46 7.88 6.32
CA HIS A 19 -1.67 8.49 6.88
C HIS A 19 -2.32 9.51 5.94
N CYS A 20 -3.59 9.81 6.22
CA CYS A 20 -4.29 10.99 5.72
C CYS A 20 -5.13 11.55 6.87
N ALA A 21 -6.10 12.45 6.62
CA ALA A 21 -6.89 13.05 7.71
C ALA A 21 -7.65 12.00 8.56
N VAL A 22 -8.36 11.07 7.92
CA VAL A 22 -9.15 10.00 8.60
C VAL A 22 -8.50 8.63 8.42
N GLY A 23 -7.64 8.48 7.41
CA GLY A 23 -6.88 7.27 7.13
C GLY A 23 -7.65 6.15 6.40
N VAL A 24 -8.86 6.43 5.89
CA VAL A 24 -9.71 5.42 5.21
C VAL A 24 -9.68 5.48 3.68
N SER A 25 -9.26 6.60 3.10
CA SER A 25 -9.37 6.86 1.65
C SER A 25 -8.00 7.10 1.01
N ARG A 26 -7.46 8.32 1.07
CA ARG A 26 -6.17 8.71 0.42
C ARG A 26 -4.99 7.78 0.79
N SER A 27 -4.74 7.59 2.09
CA SER A 27 -3.66 6.70 2.56
C SER A 27 -3.89 5.25 2.18
N ALA A 28 -5.14 4.76 2.29
CA ALA A 28 -5.50 3.41 1.91
C ALA A 28 -5.24 3.18 0.42
N THR A 29 -5.60 4.13 -0.45
CA THR A 29 -5.33 4.04 -1.89
C THR A 29 -3.85 3.83 -2.21
N LEU A 30 -2.95 4.57 -1.55
CA LEU A 30 -1.51 4.41 -1.75
C LEU A 30 -1.00 3.04 -1.26
N VAL A 31 -1.47 2.58 -0.11
CA VAL A 31 -1.11 1.24 0.42
C VAL A 31 -1.61 0.14 -0.52
N LEU A 32 -2.85 0.24 -1.03
CA LEU A 32 -3.38 -0.72 -2.00
C LEU A 32 -2.54 -0.75 -3.27
N ALA A 33 -2.24 0.42 -3.86
CA ALA A 33 -1.40 0.50 -5.05
C ALA A 33 0.01 -0.07 -4.81
N TYR A 34 0.60 0.18 -3.64
CA TYR A 34 1.89 -0.38 -3.26
C TYR A 34 1.85 -1.92 -3.23
N LEU A 35 0.83 -2.52 -2.62
CA LEU A 35 0.66 -3.97 -2.60
C LEU A 35 0.46 -4.55 -4.00
N MET A 36 -0.27 -3.86 -4.87
CA MET A 36 -0.45 -4.29 -6.26
C MET A 36 0.85 -4.24 -7.06
N LEU A 37 1.64 -3.16 -6.90
CA LEU A 37 2.87 -2.93 -7.67
C LEU A 37 4.05 -3.81 -7.23
N TYR A 38 4.23 -3.98 -5.92
CA TYR A 38 5.46 -4.59 -5.36
C TYR A 38 5.23 -5.98 -4.77
N HIS A 39 3.97 -6.35 -4.50
CA HIS A 39 3.61 -7.68 -4.02
C HIS A 39 2.72 -8.44 -4.99
N HIS A 40 2.51 -7.90 -6.20
CA HIS A 40 1.76 -8.53 -7.30
C HIS A 40 0.35 -9.00 -6.91
N LEU A 41 -0.27 -8.32 -5.94
CA LEU A 41 -1.66 -8.61 -5.56
C LEU A 41 -2.62 -7.97 -6.55
N THR A 42 -3.70 -8.68 -6.89
CA THR A 42 -4.85 -8.06 -7.55
C THR A 42 -5.47 -7.00 -6.64
N LEU A 43 -6.25 -6.08 -7.21
CA LEU A 43 -6.98 -5.09 -6.42
C LEU A 43 -7.87 -5.73 -5.34
N VAL A 44 -8.51 -6.86 -5.65
CA VAL A 44 -9.38 -7.58 -4.71
C VAL A 44 -8.57 -8.15 -3.54
N GLU A 45 -7.44 -8.78 -3.81
CA GLU A 45 -6.55 -9.33 -2.78
C GLU A 45 -5.93 -8.24 -1.91
N ALA A 46 -5.46 -7.14 -2.52
CA ALA A 46 -4.94 -5.99 -1.80
C ALA A 46 -6.01 -5.39 -0.87
N ILE A 47 -7.25 -5.23 -1.33
CA ILE A 47 -8.37 -4.74 -0.51
C ILE A 47 -8.62 -5.69 0.66
N LYS A 48 -8.69 -7.00 0.41
CA LYS A 48 -8.91 -8.00 1.47
C LYS A 48 -7.82 -7.91 2.52
N LYS A 49 -6.54 -7.94 2.09
CA LYS A 49 -5.37 -7.88 2.97
C LYS A 49 -5.39 -6.67 3.91
N VAL A 50 -5.74 -5.48 3.39
CA VAL A 50 -5.81 -4.26 4.20
C VAL A 50 -7.07 -4.27 5.09
N LYS A 51 -8.22 -4.69 4.57
CA LYS A 51 -9.48 -4.74 5.32
C LYS A 51 -9.44 -5.67 6.53
N ASP A 52 -8.67 -6.76 6.45
CA ASP A 52 -8.47 -7.70 7.58
C ASP A 52 -7.83 -7.04 8.81
N HIS A 53 -7.12 -5.92 8.62
CA HIS A 53 -6.41 -5.21 9.70
C HIS A 53 -6.99 -3.81 9.97
N ARG A 54 -7.69 -3.21 8.99
CA ARG A 54 -8.22 -1.85 9.09
C ARG A 54 -9.38 -1.62 8.12
N GLY A 55 -10.48 -1.04 8.62
CA GLY A 55 -11.57 -0.55 7.78
C GLY A 55 -11.09 0.53 6.79
N ILE A 56 -11.25 0.27 5.49
CA ILE A 56 -10.90 1.20 4.41
C ILE A 56 -12.04 1.38 3.43
N ILE A 57 -12.22 2.62 2.97
CA ILE A 57 -13.24 3.02 2.00
C ILE A 57 -12.63 4.10 1.09
N PRO A 58 -11.82 3.71 0.08
CA PRO A 58 -11.39 4.63 -0.96
C PRO A 58 -12.60 5.25 -1.67
N ASN A 59 -12.49 6.52 -2.08
CA ASN A 59 -13.59 7.15 -2.82
C ASN A 59 -13.73 6.51 -4.22
N ARG A 60 -14.88 6.72 -4.88
CA ARG A 60 -15.16 6.14 -6.20
C ARG A 60 -14.11 6.51 -7.26
N GLY A 61 -13.54 7.71 -7.21
CA GLY A 61 -12.48 8.15 -8.11
C GLY A 61 -11.19 7.34 -7.95
N PHE A 62 -10.76 7.15 -6.70
CA PHE A 62 -9.60 6.31 -6.38
C PHE A 62 -9.83 4.84 -6.73
N LEU A 63 -11.04 4.31 -6.50
CA LEU A 63 -11.36 2.94 -6.93
C LEU A 63 -11.25 2.78 -8.45
N ARG A 64 -11.73 3.75 -9.24
CA ARG A 64 -11.56 3.72 -10.70
C ARG A 64 -10.09 3.75 -11.11
N GLN A 65 -9.27 4.58 -10.46
CA GLN A 65 -7.83 4.65 -10.73
C GLN A 65 -7.13 3.32 -10.37
N LEU A 66 -7.49 2.71 -9.24
CA LEU A 66 -6.97 1.41 -8.84
C LEU A 66 -7.41 0.28 -9.79
N LEU A 67 -8.66 0.30 -10.28
CA LEU A 67 -9.12 -0.65 -11.31
C LEU A 67 -8.36 -0.49 -12.63
N ALA A 68 -8.08 0.75 -13.04
CA ALA A 68 -7.25 1.00 -14.22
C ALA A 68 -5.81 0.49 -14.03
N LEU A 69 -5.24 0.69 -12.84
CA LEU A 69 -3.93 0.14 -12.47
C LEU A 69 -3.94 -1.39 -12.52
N ASP A 70 -4.94 -2.04 -11.92
CA ASP A 70 -5.09 -3.49 -11.87
C ASP A 70 -5.13 -4.10 -13.27
N ARG A 71 -5.93 -3.52 -14.18
CA ARG A 71 -5.98 -3.95 -15.59
C ARG A 71 -4.63 -3.84 -16.28
N ARG A 72 -3.94 -2.71 -16.09
CA ARG A 72 -2.61 -2.47 -16.68
C ARG A 72 -1.57 -3.48 -16.16
N LEU A 73 -1.58 -3.76 -14.86
CA LEU A 73 -0.63 -4.71 -14.26
C LEU A 73 -0.91 -6.14 -14.71
N ARG A 74 -2.17 -6.55 -14.86
CA ARG A 74 -2.53 -7.88 -15.35
C ARG A 74 -2.19 -8.08 -16.83
N GLN A 75 -2.41 -7.06 -17.67
CA GLN A 75 -2.05 -7.12 -19.09
C GLN A 75 -0.54 -7.14 -19.33
N GLY A 76 0.24 -6.52 -18.44
CA GLY A 76 1.71 -6.52 -18.52
C GLY A 76 2.38 -7.74 -17.88
N LEU A 77 1.65 -8.56 -17.11
CA LEU A 77 2.18 -9.79 -16.51
C LEU A 77 2.11 -11.00 -17.44
N GLU A 78 1.28 -10.92 -18.50
CA GLU A 78 1.09 -11.97 -19.50
C GLU A 78 1.96 -11.78 -20.76
N ALA A 79 2.92 -10.84 -20.73
CA ALA A 79 3.84 -10.52 -21.82
C ALA A 79 5.28 -10.95 -21.51
#